data_AF-A0A0G1Z852-F1
#
_entry.id   AF-A0A0G1Z852-F1
#
_cell.length_a   1.000
_cell.length_b   1.000
_cell.length_c   1.000
_cell.angle_alpha   90.00
_cell.angle_beta   90.00
_cell.angle_gamma   90.00
#
_symmetry.space_group_name_H-M   'P 1'
#
loop_
_entity.id
_entity.type
_entity.pdbx_description
1 polymer ?
#
loop_
_entity_poly.entity_id
_entity_poly.type
_entity_poly.pdbx_seq_one_letter_code
_entity_poly.pdbx_strand_id
1 'polypeptide(L)'
;MYMFNQTSNGVNKKIIVIILVVVGLLGLMWWGRVTQKPVGAATGEKSTLVAVEKFYDFGTISMKNGNVSKDFTVTNPGETDIFIPSLETSCMCTRAYIVELDGSTRGPFAMKSMGYVPPANEMIKAGESRTIRVVYDPNAHGPAGVGPIDRFAILTDRSGAQLELEIKAMVTP
;
A
#
# COMPACT_ATOMS: atom_id res chain seq x y z
N MET A 1 -11.52 -63.99 -55.99
CA MET A 1 -12.65 -63.32 -55.30
C MET A 1 -12.09 -62.75 -54.00
N TYR A 2 -11.74 -61.46 -54.00
CA TYR A 2 -11.13 -60.77 -52.85
C TYR A 2 -12.23 -60.29 -51.90
N MET A 3 -12.14 -60.66 -50.61
CA MET A 3 -12.94 -60.04 -49.56
C MET A 3 -12.06 -59.06 -48.78
N PHE A 4 -12.43 -57.78 -48.82
CA PHE A 4 -11.85 -56.72 -48.00
C PHE A 4 -12.45 -56.77 -46.58
N ASN A 5 -11.61 -56.84 -45.56
CA ASN A 5 -12.01 -56.69 -44.15
C ASN A 5 -11.79 -55.23 -43.73
N GLN A 6 -12.86 -54.53 -43.36
CA GLN A 6 -12.83 -53.16 -42.83
C GLN A 6 -12.82 -53.22 -41.30
N THR A 7 -11.66 -53.04 -40.67
CA THR A 7 -11.56 -52.79 -39.22
C THR A 7 -11.82 -51.31 -38.95
N SER A 8 -12.97 -51.00 -38.35
CA SER A 8 -13.31 -49.64 -37.92
C SER A 8 -12.44 -49.21 -36.72
N ASN A 9 -11.50 -48.30 -36.95
CA ASN A 9 -10.76 -47.62 -35.88
C ASN A 9 -11.62 -46.48 -35.31
N GLY A 10 -12.72 -46.82 -34.62
CA GLY A 10 -13.56 -45.85 -33.94
C GLY A 10 -12.97 -45.51 -32.57
N VAL A 11 -12.44 -44.30 -32.41
CA VAL A 11 -12.01 -43.81 -31.09
C VAL A 11 -13.19 -43.87 -30.13
N ASN A 12 -13.02 -44.56 -28.99
CA ASN A 12 -14.08 -44.79 -28.02
C ASN A 12 -14.61 -43.45 -27.51
N LYS A 13 -15.94 -43.25 -27.53
CA LYS A 13 -16.61 -42.03 -27.06
C LYS A 13 -16.19 -41.63 -25.65
N LYS A 14 -15.84 -42.59 -24.79
CA LYS A 14 -15.30 -42.33 -23.44
C LYS A 14 -13.90 -41.68 -23.45
N ILE A 15 -13.05 -42.05 -24.41
CA ILE A 15 -11.70 -41.46 -24.58
C ILE A 15 -11.83 -40.00 -25.04
N ILE A 16 -12.78 -39.71 -25.92
CA ILE A 16 -13.05 -38.33 -26.38
C ILE A 16 -13.48 -37.44 -25.20
N VAL A 17 -14.35 -37.95 -24.32
CA VAL A 17 -14.81 -37.19 -23.13
C VAL A 17 -13.64 -36.92 -22.16
N ILE A 18 -12.76 -37.90 -21.92
CA ILE A 18 -11.60 -37.71 -21.03
C ILE A 18 -10.65 -36.65 -21.59
N ILE A 19 -10.38 -36.66 -22.90
CA ILE A 19 -9.52 -35.66 -23.55
C ILE A 19 -10.13 -34.26 -23.40
N LEU A 20 -11.44 -34.10 -23.60
CA LEU A 20 -12.11 -32.81 -23.44
C LEU A 20 -12.04 -32.29 -22.00
N VAL A 21 -12.18 -33.16 -21.00
CA VAL A 21 -12.05 -32.78 -19.58
C VAL A 21 -10.62 -32.35 -19.26
N VAL A 22 -9.61 -33.10 -19.71
CA VAL A 22 -8.20 -32.76 -19.46
C VAL A 22 -7.81 -31.45 -20.14
N VAL A 23 -8.23 -31.24 -21.40
CA VAL A 23 -7.99 -29.98 -22.11
C VAL A 23 -8.73 -28.82 -21.43
N GLY A 24 -9.95 -29.04 -20.94
CA GLY A 24 -10.69 -28.04 -20.16
C GLY A 24 -9.99 -27.65 -18.86
N LEU A 25 -9.45 -28.63 -18.12
CA LEU A 25 -8.72 -28.38 -16.88
C LEU A 25 -7.38 -27.66 -17.13
N LEU A 26 -6.65 -28.02 -18.19
CA LEU A 26 -5.43 -27.33 -18.59
C LEU A 26 -5.71 -25.89 -19.06
N GLY A 27 -6.82 -25.68 -19.76
CA GLY A 27 -7.30 -24.35 -20.15
C GLY A 27 -7.62 -23.46 -18.94
N LEU A 28 -8.30 -24.02 -17.93
CA LEU A 28 -8.58 -23.32 -16.66
C LEU A 28 -7.30 -22.98 -15.89
N MET A 29 -6.31 -23.89 -15.89
CA MET A 29 -5.04 -23.69 -15.20
C MET A 29 -4.16 -22.61 -15.88
N TRP A 30 -4.33 -22.40 -17.19
CA TRP A 30 -3.66 -21.30 -17.90
C TRP A 30 -4.38 -19.95 -17.74
N TRP A 31 -5.72 -19.96 -17.66
CA TRP A 31 -6.52 -18.75 -17.43
C TRP A 31 -6.37 -18.21 -15.99
N GLY A 32 -6.09 -19.08 -15.02
CA GLY A 32 -5.87 -18.72 -13.62
C GLY A 32 -4.63 -17.85 -13.36
N ARG A 33 -3.74 -17.66 -14.35
CA ARG A 33 -2.65 -16.68 -14.28
C ARG A 33 -3.16 -15.27 -14.62
N VAL A 34 -4.18 -14.83 -13.91
CA VAL A 34 -4.50 -13.40 -13.84
C VAL A 34 -3.33 -12.77 -13.11
N THR A 35 -2.49 -12.07 -13.86
CA THR A 35 -1.52 -11.15 -13.30
C THR A 35 -2.29 -10.23 -12.36
N GLN A 36 -2.07 -10.37 -11.05
CA GLN A 36 -2.53 -9.37 -10.10
C GLN A 36 -1.77 -8.10 -10.45
N LYS A 37 -2.39 -7.24 -11.26
CA LYS A 37 -2.00 -5.84 -11.31
C LYS A 37 -2.09 -5.34 -9.87
N PRO A 38 -1.01 -4.75 -9.32
CA PRO A 38 -1.09 -4.13 -8.01
C PRO A 38 -2.26 -3.15 -8.03
N VAL A 39 -3.19 -3.35 -7.10
CA VAL A 39 -4.36 -2.51 -6.94
C VAL A 39 -3.89 -1.20 -6.31
N GLY A 40 -4.02 -0.12 -7.07
CA GLY A 40 -4.05 1.25 -6.58
C GLY A 40 -2.70 1.94 -6.42
N ALA A 41 -2.14 2.44 -7.52
CA ALA A 41 -1.40 3.70 -7.43
C ALA A 41 -2.44 4.82 -7.57
N ALA A 42 -2.58 5.66 -6.54
CA ALA A 42 -3.37 6.88 -6.64
C ALA A 42 -2.85 7.70 -7.82
N THR A 43 -3.72 8.10 -8.73
CA THR A 43 -3.39 8.97 -9.87
C THR A 43 -3.24 10.43 -9.43
N GLY A 44 -2.73 10.67 -8.22
CA GLY A 44 -2.37 11.99 -7.76
C GLY A 44 -1.17 12.49 -8.54
N GLU A 45 -1.20 13.73 -8.99
CA GLU A 45 0.01 14.39 -9.49
C GLU A 45 1.10 14.31 -8.40
N LYS A 46 2.38 14.26 -8.77
CA LYS A 46 3.46 14.18 -7.78
C LYS A 46 3.65 15.57 -7.16
N SER A 47 3.57 15.68 -5.83
CA SER A 47 3.80 16.96 -5.16
C SER A 47 5.23 17.46 -5.38
N THR A 48 5.40 18.78 -5.43
CA THR A 48 6.72 19.45 -5.49
C THR A 48 7.46 19.41 -4.16
N LEU A 49 6.77 19.04 -3.07
CA LEU A 49 7.40 18.75 -1.79
C LEU A 49 8.41 17.60 -1.92
N VAL A 50 9.55 17.76 -1.25
CA VAL A 50 10.59 16.74 -1.14
C VAL A 50 10.72 16.29 0.30
N ALA A 51 11.27 15.10 0.52
CA ALA A 51 11.67 14.66 1.86
C ALA A 51 13.09 14.13 1.78
N VAL A 52 13.87 14.34 2.84
CA VAL A 52 15.26 13.85 2.94
C VAL A 52 15.32 12.34 2.71
N GLU A 53 14.38 11.64 3.33
CA GLU A 53 14.08 10.23 3.09
C GLU A 53 12.56 10.09 2.93
N LYS A 54 12.12 9.17 2.07
CA LYS A 54 10.69 8.86 1.87
C LYS A 54 10.32 7.46 2.35
N PHE A 55 11.30 6.71 2.83
CA PHE A 55 11.18 5.31 3.17
C PHE A 55 11.99 5.03 4.42
N TYR A 56 11.41 4.26 5.34
CA TYR A 56 12.11 3.75 6.50
C TYR A 56 11.66 2.32 6.83
N ASP A 57 12.62 1.42 6.97
CA ASP A 57 12.37 0.05 7.44
C ASP A 57 12.79 -0.06 8.91
N PHE A 58 11.83 -0.40 9.77
CA PHE A 58 12.11 -0.70 11.18
C PHE A 58 12.81 -2.05 11.37
N GLY A 59 12.92 -2.86 10.31
CA GLY A 59 13.41 -4.23 10.38
C GLY A 59 12.42 -5.10 11.14
N THR A 60 12.91 -5.92 12.07
CA THR A 60 12.05 -6.76 12.90
C THR A 60 11.63 -6.01 14.16
N ILE A 61 10.32 -5.93 14.41
CA ILE A 61 9.73 -5.29 15.60
C ILE A 61 8.84 -6.28 16.35
N SER A 62 8.86 -6.23 17.68
CA SER A 62 7.99 -7.06 18.52
C SER A 62 6.78 -6.26 19.01
N MET A 63 5.60 -6.88 18.95
CA MET A 63 4.37 -6.36 19.53
C MET A 63 4.53 -5.95 21.01
N LYS A 64 5.38 -6.66 21.76
CA LYS A 64 5.66 -6.36 23.18
C LYS A 64 6.34 -5.03 23.42
N ASN A 65 7.06 -4.50 22.43
CA ASN A 65 7.80 -3.24 22.55
C ASN A 65 6.92 -2.01 22.32
N GLY A 66 5.63 -2.21 22.00
CA GLY A 66 4.69 -1.12 21.75
C GLY A 66 4.91 -0.45 20.39
N ASN A 67 4.50 0.81 20.30
CA ASN A 67 4.51 1.55 19.05
C ASN A 67 5.94 1.89 18.61
N VAL A 68 6.14 1.94 17.30
CA VAL A 68 7.37 2.46 16.69
C VAL A 68 7.05 3.73 15.90
N SER A 69 8.02 4.63 15.78
CA SER A 69 7.82 5.90 15.07
C SER A 69 9.02 6.31 14.25
N LYS A 70 8.75 7.02 13.14
CA LYS A 70 9.76 7.66 12.30
C LYS A 70 9.36 9.11 12.05
N ASP A 71 10.32 10.00 12.24
CA ASP A 71 10.19 11.41 11.89
C ASP A 71 10.80 11.62 10.50
N PHE A 72 9.98 12.09 9.56
CA PHE A 72 10.38 12.45 8.21
C PHE A 72 10.46 13.97 8.09
N THR A 73 11.56 14.47 7.53
CA THR A 73 11.69 15.90 7.22
C THR A 73 11.22 16.16 5.80
N VAL A 74 10.07 16.82 5.67
CA VAL A 74 9.48 17.29 4.41
C VAL A 74 9.88 18.73 4.18
N THR A 75 10.25 19.11 2.96
CA THR A 75 10.73 20.46 2.62
C THR A 75 10.00 20.96 1.39
N ASN A 76 9.67 22.25 1.37
CA ASN A 76 9.25 22.97 0.19
C ASN A 76 10.49 23.64 -0.44
N PRO A 77 11.07 23.08 -1.52
CA PRO A 77 12.24 23.67 -2.17
C PRO A 77 11.89 24.79 -3.15
N GLY A 78 10.59 25.07 -3.36
CA GLY A 78 10.12 26.05 -4.33
C GLY A 78 10.16 27.49 -3.81
N GLU A 79 9.72 28.41 -4.67
CA GLU A 79 9.69 29.84 -4.41
C GLU A 79 8.33 30.34 -3.89
N THR A 80 7.33 29.46 -3.85
CA THR A 80 5.97 29.76 -3.40
C THR A 80 5.55 28.84 -2.26
N ASP A 81 4.76 29.37 -1.33
CA ASP A 81 4.19 28.60 -0.23
C ASP A 81 3.30 27.47 -0.74
N ILE A 82 3.38 26.30 -0.11
CA ILE A 82 2.56 25.14 -0.42
C ILE A 82 1.57 24.92 0.73
N PHE A 83 0.28 24.88 0.38
CA PHE A 83 -0.78 24.57 1.32
C PHE A 83 -1.18 23.10 1.24
N ILE A 84 -1.11 22.43 2.39
CA ILE A 84 -1.41 21.01 2.61
C ILE A 84 -2.74 20.90 3.38
N PRO A 85 -3.88 20.80 2.68
CA PRO A 85 -5.17 20.59 3.33
C PRO A 85 -5.27 19.23 4.04
N SER A 86 -4.58 18.19 3.54
CA SER A 86 -4.74 16.83 4.03
C SER A 86 -3.42 16.13 4.33
N LEU A 87 -3.43 15.43 5.47
CA LEU A 87 -2.47 14.40 5.86
C LEU A 87 -3.31 13.19 6.28
N GLU A 88 -3.11 12.05 5.63
CA GLU A 88 -3.87 10.82 5.88
C GLU A 88 -2.91 9.62 5.97
N THR A 89 -3.37 8.51 6.56
CA THR A 89 -2.59 7.26 6.61
C THR A 89 -3.29 6.15 5.83
N SER A 90 -2.51 5.18 5.33
CA SER A 90 -3.05 4.07 4.53
C SER A 90 -3.79 3.01 5.37
N CYS A 91 -3.63 3.01 6.70
CA CYS A 91 -4.18 2.01 7.61
C CYS A 91 -4.54 2.66 8.95
N MET A 92 -5.61 2.19 9.59
CA MET A 92 -5.95 2.58 10.97
C MET A 92 -4.88 2.23 12.02
N CYS A 93 -4.01 1.27 11.69
CA CYS A 93 -2.85 0.88 12.48
C CYS A 93 -1.70 1.90 12.43
N THR A 94 -1.86 2.98 11.67
CA THR A 94 -0.86 4.03 11.49
C THR A 94 -1.47 5.40 11.77
N ARG A 95 -0.75 6.21 12.54
CA ARG A 95 -1.10 7.59 12.85
C ARG A 95 0.02 8.51 12.37
N ALA A 96 -0.34 9.67 11.84
CA ALA A 96 0.62 10.70 11.48
C ALA A 96 0.40 11.96 12.33
N TYR A 97 1.47 12.71 12.55
CA TYR A 97 1.46 13.96 13.28
C TYR A 97 2.34 14.98 12.59
N ILE A 98 1.95 16.25 12.65
CA ILE A 98 2.84 17.36 12.32
C ILE A 98 3.52 17.80 13.61
N VAL A 99 4.84 17.81 13.62
CA VAL A 99 5.64 18.22 14.77
C VAL A 99 5.97 19.71 14.63
N GLU A 100 5.57 20.48 15.64
CA GLU A 100 5.78 21.92 15.72
C GLU A 100 7.20 22.27 16.18
N LEU A 101 7.60 23.52 15.99
CA LEU A 101 8.95 23.99 16.35
C LEU A 101 9.20 23.95 17.86
N ASP A 102 8.15 24.07 18.67
CA ASP A 102 8.20 23.95 20.13
C ASP A 102 8.16 22.49 20.63
N GLY A 103 8.14 21.52 19.70
CA GLY A 103 8.07 20.09 19.98
C GLY A 103 6.66 19.55 20.24
N SER A 104 5.63 20.43 20.27
CA SER A 104 4.25 19.98 20.33
C SER A 104 3.83 19.28 19.02
N THR A 105 2.73 18.53 19.05
CA THR A 105 2.27 17.77 17.88
C THR A 105 0.80 18.04 17.59
N ARG A 106 0.49 18.25 16.31
CA ARG A 106 -0.90 18.25 15.80
C ARG A 106 -1.25 16.91 15.16
N GLY A 107 -2.46 16.43 15.45
CA GLY A 107 -2.95 15.11 15.05
C GLY A 107 -3.71 14.43 16.20
N PRO A 108 -3.91 13.09 16.16
CA PRO A 108 -3.47 12.20 15.09
C PRO A 108 -4.26 12.38 13.81
N PHE A 109 -3.55 12.33 12.69
CA PHE A 109 -4.12 12.09 11.38
C PHE A 109 -4.12 10.58 11.11
N ALA A 110 -5.20 10.07 10.52
CA ALA A 110 -5.43 8.64 10.39
C ALA A 110 -6.08 8.29 9.04
N MET A 111 -6.46 7.03 8.87
CA MET A 111 -7.10 6.53 7.66
C MET A 111 -8.53 7.07 7.51
N LYS A 112 -8.78 7.77 6.40
CA LYS A 112 -10.07 8.42 6.11
C LYS A 112 -11.28 7.49 6.08
N SER A 113 -11.11 6.23 5.68
CA SER A 113 -12.22 5.28 5.60
C SER A 113 -12.75 4.84 6.96
N MET A 114 -12.07 5.18 8.06
CA MET A 114 -12.41 4.77 9.42
C MET A 114 -13.07 5.87 10.26
N GLY A 115 -13.44 6.99 9.63
CA GLY A 115 -14.17 8.08 10.28
C GLY A 115 -13.69 9.45 9.83
N TYR A 116 -14.08 10.47 10.58
CA TYR A 116 -13.64 11.83 10.33
C TYR A 116 -12.14 11.97 10.63
N VAL A 117 -11.38 12.47 9.65
CA VAL A 117 -9.98 12.89 9.83
C VAL A 117 -9.96 14.42 9.82
N PRO A 118 -9.43 15.06 10.87
CA PRO A 118 -9.33 16.52 10.89
C PRO A 118 -8.42 16.99 9.75
N PRO A 119 -8.71 18.14 9.12
CA PRO A 119 -7.85 18.67 8.08
C PRO A 119 -6.49 19.05 8.66
N ALA A 120 -5.43 18.81 7.89
CA ALA A 120 -4.07 19.18 8.29
C ALA A 120 -3.89 20.71 8.28
N ASN A 121 -4.45 21.36 7.24
CA ASN A 121 -4.39 22.81 7.00
C ASN A 121 -3.00 23.40 7.26
N GLU A 122 -1.96 22.70 6.81
CA GLU A 122 -0.58 23.10 7.02
C GLU A 122 -0.11 24.00 5.88
N MET A 123 0.64 25.05 6.20
CA MET A 123 1.31 25.88 5.22
C MET A 123 2.81 25.70 5.38
N ILE A 124 3.46 25.12 4.36
CA ILE A 124 4.92 24.98 4.31
C ILE A 124 5.45 26.09 3.41
N LYS A 125 6.07 27.11 4.00
CA LYS A 125 6.56 28.26 3.25
C LYS A 125 7.68 27.88 2.29
N ALA A 126 7.91 28.72 1.29
CA ALA A 126 9.06 28.58 0.40
C ALA A 126 10.37 28.44 1.21
N GLY A 127 11.13 27.37 0.94
CA GLY A 127 12.38 27.05 1.64
C GLY A 127 12.24 26.46 3.04
N GLU A 128 11.02 26.30 3.57
CA GLU A 128 10.77 25.76 4.92
C GLU A 128 10.66 24.23 4.92
N SER A 129 11.01 23.64 6.07
CA SER A 129 10.82 22.23 6.35
C SER A 129 9.79 21.99 7.45
N ARG A 130 9.03 20.90 7.32
CA ARG A 130 8.17 20.35 8.35
C ARG A 130 8.49 18.92 8.69
N THR A 131 8.42 18.62 9.98
CA THR A 131 8.59 17.25 10.49
C THR A 131 7.24 16.56 10.55
N ILE A 132 7.15 15.42 9.87
CA ILE A 132 6.00 14.53 9.88
C ILE A 132 6.38 13.27 10.63
N ARG A 133 5.78 13.07 11.81
CA ARG A 133 5.97 11.86 12.61
C ARG A 133 4.95 10.82 12.22
N VAL A 134 5.42 9.66 11.75
CA VAL A 134 4.60 8.50 11.43
C VAL A 134 4.76 7.47 12.54
N VAL A 135 3.65 7.05 13.14
CA VAL A 135 3.60 6.10 14.26
C VAL A 135 2.83 4.87 13.82
N TYR A 136 3.44 3.70 13.99
CA TYR A 136 2.82 2.39 13.74
C TYR A 136 2.53 1.68 15.07
N ASP A 137 1.30 1.17 15.18
CA ASP A 137 0.83 0.36 16.30
C ASP A 137 0.77 -1.13 15.88
N PRO A 138 1.76 -1.96 16.29
CA PRO A 138 1.77 -3.38 15.94
C PRO A 138 0.66 -4.18 16.64
N ASN A 139 0.00 -3.62 17.66
CA ASN A 139 -1.04 -4.29 18.43
C ASN A 139 -2.46 -3.99 17.94
N ALA A 140 -2.64 -3.11 16.95
CA ALA A 140 -3.96 -2.68 16.46
C ALA A 140 -4.89 -3.83 16.04
N HIS A 141 -4.34 -4.98 15.66
CA HIS A 141 -5.09 -6.18 15.24
C HIS A 141 -4.81 -7.42 16.10
N GLY A 142 -4.11 -7.29 17.23
CA GLY A 142 -3.69 -8.43 18.04
C GLY A 142 -2.84 -9.43 17.25
N PRO A 143 -2.92 -10.75 17.54
CA PRO A 143 -2.08 -11.77 16.87
C PRO A 143 -2.22 -11.82 15.34
N ALA A 144 -3.33 -11.32 14.78
CA ALA A 144 -3.53 -11.24 13.34
C ALA A 144 -2.66 -10.16 12.67
N GLY A 145 -2.01 -9.28 13.46
CA GLY A 145 -1.09 -8.25 12.98
C GLY A 145 0.36 -8.72 12.75
N VAL A 146 0.68 -10.00 13.03
CA VAL A 146 2.01 -10.59 12.82
C VAL A 146 2.31 -10.77 11.33
N GLY A 147 3.52 -10.42 10.91
CA GLY A 147 3.97 -10.54 9.51
C GLY A 147 4.53 -9.24 8.93
N PRO A 148 4.79 -9.22 7.60
CA PRO A 148 5.27 -8.02 6.92
C PRO A 148 4.19 -6.94 6.88
N ILE A 149 4.60 -5.69 7.07
CA ILE A 149 3.76 -4.50 6.86
C ILE A 149 4.42 -3.51 5.92
N ASP A 150 3.58 -2.75 5.24
CA ASP A 150 3.93 -1.68 4.31
C ASP A 150 2.86 -0.58 4.43
N ARG A 151 3.22 0.57 4.99
CA ARG A 151 2.26 1.62 5.39
C ARG A 151 2.74 3.00 4.96
N PHE A 152 1.79 3.88 4.69
CA PHE A 152 2.05 5.21 4.15
C PHE A 152 1.40 6.29 5.02
N ALA A 153 2.10 7.41 5.15
CA ALA A 153 1.51 8.71 5.44
C ALA A 153 1.53 9.55 4.16
N ILE A 154 0.40 10.16 3.82
CA ILE A 154 0.17 10.79 2.52
C ILE A 154 -0.20 12.25 2.76
N LEU A 155 0.69 13.16 2.35
CA LEU A 155 0.41 14.59 2.27
C LEU A 155 -0.21 14.89 0.92
N THR A 156 -1.36 15.57 0.89
CA THR A 156 -2.01 16.02 -0.35
C THR A 156 -2.11 17.54 -0.33
N ASP A 157 -1.57 18.19 -1.35
CA ASP A 157 -1.66 19.65 -1.52
C ASP A 157 -2.99 20.08 -2.18
N ARG A 158 -3.17 21.40 -2.38
CA ARG A 158 -4.40 21.95 -2.95
C ARG A 158 -4.66 21.55 -4.40
N SER A 159 -3.64 21.23 -5.20
CA SER A 159 -3.87 20.73 -6.57
C SER A 159 -4.24 19.25 -6.58
N GLY A 160 -4.19 18.59 -5.42
CA GLY A 160 -4.38 17.15 -5.30
C GLY A 160 -3.09 16.36 -5.49
N ALA A 161 -1.95 17.05 -5.58
CA ALA A 161 -0.67 16.37 -5.74
C ALA A 161 -0.20 15.80 -4.41
N GLN A 162 0.44 14.64 -4.46
CA GLN A 162 0.72 13.80 -3.30
C GLN A 162 2.21 13.61 -3.04
N LEU A 163 2.58 13.61 -1.76
CA LEU A 163 3.85 13.13 -1.24
C LEU A 163 3.58 11.99 -0.25
N GLU A 164 4.13 10.82 -0.55
CA GLU A 164 4.03 9.63 0.30
C GLU A 164 5.30 9.43 1.12
N LEU A 165 5.11 9.07 2.39
CA LEU A 165 6.14 8.69 3.35
C LEU A 165 5.86 7.25 3.78
N GLU A 166 6.75 6.34 3.41
CA GLU A 166 6.59 4.90 3.56
C GLU A 166 7.34 4.37 4.79
N ILE A 167 6.69 3.49 5.54
CA ILE A 167 7.31 2.69 6.59
C ILE A 167 7.08 1.19 6.36
N LYS A 168 8.13 0.39 6.60
CA LYS A 168 8.09 -1.07 6.58
C LYS A 168 8.56 -1.67 7.89
N ALA A 169 8.05 -2.87 8.17
CA ALA A 169 8.54 -3.70 9.26
C ALA A 169 8.15 -5.17 9.07
N MET A 170 8.85 -6.05 9.77
CA MET A 170 8.43 -7.41 10.06
C MET A 170 7.94 -7.48 11.51
N VAL A 171 6.64 -7.65 11.72
CA VAL A 171 6.03 -7.73 13.05
C VAL A 171 6.14 -9.15 13.58
N THR A 172 6.64 -9.29 14.80
CA THR A 172 6.66 -10.54 15.57
C THR A 172 5.83 -10.38 16.85
N PRO A 173 5.40 -11.49 17.47
CA PRO A 173 4.80 -11.47 18.80
C PRO A 173 5.65 -10.77 19.87
#